data_AF-A0AAJ1TU03-F1
#
_entry.id   AF-A0AAJ1TU03-F1
#
_cell.length_a   1.000
_cell.length_b   1.000
_cell.length_c   1.000
_cell.angle_alpha   90.00
_cell.angle_beta   90.00
_cell.angle_gamma   90.00
#
_symmetry.space_group_name_H-M   'P 1'
#
loop_
_entity.id
_entity.type
_entity.pdbx_description
1 polymer ?
#
loop_
_entity_poly.entity_id
_entity_poly.type
_entity_poly.pdbx_seq_one_letter_code
_entity_poly.pdbx_strand_id
1 'polypeptide(L)'
;MVARKDVWAAADGIRAKARDADGAKPRVSVRTVRKALGKGSFGDIARELAEWKARVGYRPLIEQAELPEALQGQLAAFGTALLEHVRVEQTRHRIAEAEGEAAREAGRGEVLEEALAQVDLLEARVAMLEAELARLRVAPPAATSLAQAPETEPAKVPAPMHLNPAYGKVRDRHTAEAADPVWADVRVAVTRVLEQRGPMWVHALHLSLPDQLKDRAERAGLPLTPAWLRLHLIRLADAGDGFAEVEGRFAVAAPAEAAPDPTPVAIGADAPPLSAERFWKLFVAEVHDLLLERGPLTAEEILAGLPEGWVAGTQRYEPIKPGRLRQKLRERIRNKRPLEERPGKVFAATGRWPGSRTLDEDEAA
;
A
#
# COMPACT_ATOMS: atom_id res chain seq x y z
N MET A 1 30.83 48.86 11.04
CA MET A 1 31.28 48.02 9.92
C MET A 1 32.60 47.37 10.31
N VAL A 2 32.69 46.03 10.29
CA VAL A 2 33.94 45.29 10.56
C VAL A 2 34.57 44.94 9.22
N ALA A 3 35.89 45.09 9.08
CA ALA A 3 36.57 44.72 7.86
C ALA A 3 36.57 43.19 7.67
N ARG A 4 36.31 42.74 6.43
CA ARG A 4 36.33 41.32 6.04
C ARG A 4 37.61 40.59 6.50
N LYS A 5 38.77 41.24 6.33
CA LYS A 5 40.07 40.69 6.73
C LYS A 5 40.12 40.36 8.23
N ASP A 6 39.56 41.22 9.07
CA ASP A 6 39.55 41.03 10.52
C ASP A 6 38.65 39.86 10.91
N VAL A 7 37.47 39.75 10.29
CA VAL A 7 36.53 38.64 10.51
C VAL A 7 37.17 37.31 10.12
N TRP A 8 37.87 37.28 8.99
CA TRP A 8 38.51 36.06 8.47
C TRP A 8 39.70 35.64 9.34
N ALA A 9 40.57 36.59 9.70
CA ALA A 9 41.69 36.33 10.61
C ALA A 9 41.22 35.82 11.99
N ALA A 10 40.14 36.40 12.53
CA ALA A 10 39.54 35.93 13.77
C ALA A 10 38.94 34.52 13.62
N ALA A 11 38.31 34.21 12.49
CA ALA A 11 37.78 32.88 12.21
C ALA A 11 38.89 31.82 12.10
N ASP A 12 39.97 32.13 11.38
CA ASP A 12 41.15 31.26 11.25
C ASP A 12 41.82 31.03 12.61
N GLY A 13 41.98 32.08 13.41
CA GLY A 13 42.52 31.99 14.76
C GLY A 13 41.67 31.14 15.70
N ILE A 14 40.34 31.13 15.56
CA ILE A 14 39.46 30.24 16.33
C ILE A 14 39.55 28.81 15.81
N ARG A 15 39.62 28.61 14.49
CA ARG A 15 39.74 27.29 13.86
C ARG A 15 41.05 26.58 14.21
N ALA A 16 42.13 27.35 14.36
CA ALA A 16 43.47 26.86 14.70
C ALA A 16 43.66 26.54 16.19
N LYS A 17 42.74 26.94 17.07
CA LYS A 17 42.84 26.62 18.50
C LYS A 17 42.68 25.12 18.73
N ALA A 18 43.53 24.61 19.61
CA ALA A 18 43.40 23.27 20.17
C ALA A 18 42.10 23.12 20.97
N ARG A 19 41.76 21.88 21.31
CA ARG A 19 40.59 21.57 22.15
C ARG A 19 40.69 22.33 23.47
N ASP A 20 39.55 22.84 23.93
CA ASP A 20 39.42 23.43 25.26
C ASP A 20 39.59 22.33 26.33
N ALA A 21 39.70 22.70 27.61
CA ALA A 21 39.90 21.76 28.73
C ALA A 21 38.84 20.63 28.80
N ASP A 22 37.65 20.87 28.24
CA ASP A 22 36.55 19.91 28.12
C ASP A 22 36.68 18.96 26.91
N GLY A 23 37.78 18.99 26.18
CA GLY A 23 38.06 18.13 25.03
C GLY A 23 37.31 18.49 23.74
N ALA A 24 36.56 19.59 23.72
CA ALA A 24 35.83 20.07 22.53
C ALA A 24 36.63 21.14 21.77
N LYS A 25 36.72 21.01 20.45
CA LYS A 25 37.31 22.05 19.59
C LYS A 25 36.37 23.27 19.51
N PRO A 26 36.85 24.50 19.76
CA PRO A 26 36.01 25.68 19.75
C PRO A 26 35.41 25.92 18.36
N ARG A 27 34.07 26.01 18.31
CA ARG A 27 33.35 26.20 17.04
C ARG A 27 33.46 27.64 16.53
N VAL A 28 33.73 27.78 15.23
CA VAL A 28 33.67 29.08 14.54
C VAL A 28 32.20 29.49 14.33
N SER A 29 31.75 30.44 15.14
CA SER A 29 30.38 30.99 15.15
C SER A 29 30.43 32.52 15.20
N VAL A 30 29.34 33.18 14.81
CA VAL A 30 29.24 34.64 14.89
C VAL A 30 29.52 35.13 16.31
N ARG A 31 29.07 34.39 17.34
CA ARG A 31 29.31 34.70 18.75
C ARG A 31 30.79 34.60 19.13
N THR A 32 31.49 33.54 18.70
CA THR A 32 32.91 33.35 19.03
C THR A 32 33.80 34.33 18.28
N VAL A 33 33.48 34.60 17.00
CA VAL A 33 34.17 35.61 16.18
C VAL A 33 33.94 37.02 16.73
N ARG A 34 32.71 37.36 17.11
CA ARG A 34 32.41 38.64 17.78
C ARG A 34 33.13 38.77 19.12
N LYS A 35 33.24 37.69 19.90
CA LYS A 35 34.01 37.66 21.15
C LYS A 35 35.51 37.90 20.89
N ALA A 36 36.06 37.33 19.81
CA ALA A 36 37.46 37.53 19.43
C ALA A 36 37.74 38.95 18.89
N LEU A 37 36.77 39.55 18.18
CA LEU A 37 36.90 40.89 17.63
C LEU A 37 36.60 42.01 18.64
N GLY A 38 35.81 41.74 19.68
CA GLY A 38 35.35 42.72 20.68
C GLY A 38 34.39 43.79 20.15
N LYS A 39 34.16 43.85 18.84
CA LYS A 39 33.33 44.86 18.15
C LYS A 39 32.63 44.27 16.93
N GLY A 40 31.62 45.00 16.43
CA GLY A 40 30.89 44.64 15.20
C GLY A 40 29.43 44.25 15.41
N SER A 41 28.61 44.58 14.41
CA SER A 41 27.22 44.15 14.32
C SER A 41 27.13 42.67 13.97
N PHE A 42 26.10 41.99 14.48
CA PHE A 42 25.86 40.58 14.19
C PHE A 42 25.68 40.35 12.68
N GLY A 43 24.97 41.24 11.98
CA GLY A 43 24.73 41.14 10.54
C GLY A 43 26.00 41.24 9.70
N ASP A 44 26.84 42.24 10.00
CA ASP A 44 28.13 42.44 9.31
C ASP A 44 29.03 41.20 9.45
N ILE A 45 29.15 40.67 10.67
CA ILE A 45 29.98 39.48 10.93
C ILE A 45 29.37 38.24 10.29
N ALA A 46 28.05 38.06 10.36
CA ALA A 46 27.38 36.88 9.81
C ALA A 46 27.58 36.75 8.30
N ARG A 47 27.47 37.85 7.54
CA ARG A 47 27.68 37.86 6.09
C ARG A 47 29.10 37.45 5.73
N GLU A 48 30.10 38.14 6.29
CA GLU A 48 31.50 37.88 5.99
C GLU A 48 31.96 36.50 6.47
N LEU A 49 31.39 36.00 7.58
CA LEU A 49 31.65 34.66 8.09
C LEU A 49 31.03 33.57 7.22
N ALA A 50 29.84 33.80 6.64
CA ALA A 50 29.22 32.85 5.71
C ALA A 50 30.09 32.66 4.46
N GLU A 51 30.63 33.75 3.91
CA GLU A 51 31.59 33.69 2.78
C GLU A 51 32.87 32.94 3.15
N TRP A 52 33.44 33.22 4.32
CA TRP A 52 34.61 32.50 4.81
C TRP A 52 34.34 30.99 4.93
N LYS A 53 33.20 30.59 5.52
CA LYS A 53 32.82 29.18 5.66
C LYS A 53 32.67 28.48 4.31
N ALA A 54 32.08 29.15 3.33
CA ALA A 54 31.92 28.62 1.98
C ALA A 54 33.28 28.43 1.28
N ARG A 55 34.17 29.43 1.37
CA ARG A 55 35.49 29.38 0.74
C ARG A 55 36.40 28.32 1.36
N VAL A 56 36.38 28.18 2.68
CA VAL A 56 37.24 27.26 3.43
C VAL A 56 36.64 25.85 3.53
N GLY A 57 35.37 25.68 3.14
CA GLY A 57 34.66 24.41 3.29
C GLY A 57 34.46 24.01 4.75
N TYR A 58 34.34 24.99 5.66
CA TYR A 58 34.28 24.73 7.11
C TYR A 58 33.06 23.90 7.50
N ARG A 59 33.30 22.69 8.01
CA ARG A 59 32.27 21.74 8.49
C ARG A 59 32.56 21.37 9.95
N PRO A 60 31.86 21.97 10.93
CA PRO A 60 32.22 21.83 12.35
C PRO A 60 32.13 20.40 12.86
N LEU A 61 31.22 19.57 12.34
CA LEU A 61 31.11 18.16 12.75
C LEU A 61 32.25 17.30 12.20
N ILE A 62 32.72 17.60 10.99
CA ILE A 62 33.81 16.86 10.33
C ILE A 62 35.16 17.27 10.95
N GLU A 63 35.36 18.57 11.20
CA GLU A 63 36.58 19.06 11.85
C GLU A 63 36.69 18.65 13.33
N GLN A 64 35.57 18.38 14.01
CA GLN A 64 35.57 17.83 15.37
C GLN A 64 36.07 16.38 15.43
N ALA A 65 36.02 15.65 14.32
CA ALA A 65 36.48 14.27 14.23
C ALA A 65 37.99 14.13 13.96
N GLU A 66 38.73 15.25 13.81
CA GLU A 66 40.20 15.27 13.58
C GLU A 66 40.69 14.34 12.47
N LEU A 67 39.84 14.13 11.46
CA LEU A 67 40.18 13.31 10.31
C LEU A 67 41.27 13.99 9.47
N PRO A 68 42.15 13.25 8.78
CA PRO A 68 43.07 13.82 7.81
C PRO A 68 42.32 14.68 6.79
N GLU A 69 42.89 15.82 6.39
CA GLU A 69 42.22 16.82 5.53
C GLU A 69 41.68 16.22 4.22
N ALA A 70 42.43 15.28 3.62
CA ALA A 70 42.00 14.53 2.44
C ALA A 70 40.70 13.74 2.70
N LEU A 71 40.56 13.09 3.86
CA LEU A 71 39.38 12.33 4.24
C LEU A 71 38.18 13.25 4.55
N GLN A 72 38.43 14.42 5.14
CA GLN A 72 37.40 15.43 5.38
C GLN A 72 36.78 15.91 4.06
N GLY A 73 37.62 16.19 3.06
CA GLY A 73 37.18 16.58 1.73
C GLY A 73 36.36 15.49 1.04
N GLN A 74 36.83 14.24 1.11
CA GLN A 74 36.11 13.09 0.53
C GLN A 74 34.73 12.86 1.18
N LEU A 75 34.64 12.91 2.51
CA LEU A 75 33.36 12.74 3.22
C LEU A 75 32.39 13.87 2.94
N ALA A 76 32.88 15.11 2.85
CA ALA A 76 32.05 16.25 2.50
C ALA A 76 31.52 16.13 1.07
N ALA A 77 32.39 15.77 0.11
CA ALA A 77 32.00 15.57 -1.29
C ALA A 77 30.99 14.42 -1.44
N PHE A 78 31.25 13.30 -0.78
CA PHE A 78 30.33 12.15 -0.76
C PHE A 78 28.97 12.53 -0.16
N GLY A 79 28.95 13.21 0.99
CA GLY A 79 27.71 13.65 1.61
C GLY A 79 26.91 14.62 0.74
N THR A 80 27.59 15.53 0.04
CA THR A 80 26.93 16.43 -0.93
C THR A 80 26.35 15.66 -2.11
N ALA A 81 27.11 14.75 -2.71
CA ALA A 81 26.63 13.91 -3.82
C ALA A 81 25.43 13.03 -3.40
N LEU A 82 25.47 12.46 -2.19
CA LEU A 82 24.37 11.67 -1.66
C LEU A 82 23.10 12.51 -1.46
N LEU A 83 23.22 13.71 -0.88
CA LEU A 83 22.07 14.60 -0.70
C LEU A 83 21.49 15.09 -2.03
N GLU A 84 22.34 15.36 -3.01
CA GLU A 84 21.90 15.70 -4.36
C GLU A 84 21.14 14.54 -5.01
N HIS A 85 21.67 13.33 -4.93
CA HIS A 85 21.01 12.13 -5.43
C HIS A 85 19.64 11.92 -4.76
N VAL A 86 19.56 12.04 -3.43
CA VAL A 86 18.28 11.93 -2.70
C VAL A 86 17.29 13.02 -3.13
N ARG A 87 17.74 14.25 -3.38
CA ARG A 87 16.87 15.33 -3.87
C ARG A 87 16.34 15.04 -5.27
N VAL A 88 17.18 14.50 -6.15
CA VAL A 88 16.78 14.08 -7.50
C VAL A 88 15.74 12.97 -7.42
N GLU A 89 15.98 11.95 -6.60
CA GLU A 89 15.03 10.84 -6.40
C GLU A 89 13.70 11.31 -5.79
N GLN A 90 13.73 12.19 -4.79
CA GLN A 90 12.51 12.78 -4.24
C GLN A 90 11.74 13.60 -5.29
N THR A 91 12.44 14.31 -6.17
CA THR A 91 11.81 15.09 -7.24
C THR A 91 11.18 14.17 -8.28
N ARG A 92 11.88 13.10 -8.67
CA ARG A 92 11.35 12.05 -9.55
C ARG A 92 10.09 11.41 -8.97
N HIS A 93 10.10 11.08 -7.68
CA HIS A 93 8.94 10.52 -7.01
C HIS A 93 7.74 11.46 -7.05
N ARG A 94 7.94 12.75 -6.75
CA ARG A 94 6.86 13.75 -6.80
C ARG A 94 6.30 13.94 -8.21
N ILE A 95 7.15 13.91 -9.23
CA ILE A 95 6.71 13.98 -10.63
C ILE A 95 5.86 12.75 -10.97
N ALA A 96 6.33 11.55 -10.63
CA ALA A 96 5.59 10.31 -10.85
C ALA A 96 4.24 10.29 -10.11
N GLU A 97 4.19 10.81 -8.88
CA GLU A 97 2.94 10.97 -8.12
C GLU A 97 1.96 11.92 -8.84
N ALA A 98 2.45 13.08 -9.30
CA ALA A 98 1.64 14.06 -10.02
C ALA A 98 1.12 13.52 -11.36
N GLU A 99 1.95 12.82 -12.12
CA GLU A 99 1.55 12.15 -13.36
C GLU A 99 0.49 11.06 -13.09
N GLY A 100 0.68 10.27 -12.02
CA GLY A 100 -0.30 9.28 -11.60
C GLY A 100 -1.62 9.87 -11.10
N GLU A 101 -1.62 11.07 -10.52
CA GLU A 101 -2.82 11.83 -10.17
C GLU A 101 -3.54 12.32 -11.42
N ALA A 102 -2.82 12.95 -12.35
CA ALA A 102 -3.37 13.43 -13.60
C ALA A 102 -4.01 12.29 -14.42
N ALA A 103 -3.36 11.12 -14.49
CA ALA A 103 -3.92 9.95 -15.16
C ALA A 103 -5.21 9.44 -14.48
N ARG A 104 -5.29 9.51 -13.15
CA ARG A 104 -6.52 9.16 -12.41
C ARG A 104 -7.65 10.17 -12.65
N GLU A 105 -7.32 11.45 -12.76
CA GLU A 105 -8.28 12.51 -13.09
C GLU A 105 -8.83 12.32 -14.50
N ALA A 106 -7.96 12.07 -15.48
CA ALA A 106 -8.33 11.80 -16.87
C ALA A 106 -9.25 10.57 -16.97
N GLY A 107 -8.88 9.46 -16.34
CA GLY A 107 -9.72 8.25 -16.34
C GLY A 107 -11.07 8.46 -15.63
N ARG A 108 -11.16 9.35 -14.63
CA ARG A 108 -12.47 9.73 -14.05
C ARG A 108 -13.30 10.55 -15.03
N GLY A 109 -12.67 11.44 -15.80
CA GLY A 109 -13.34 12.20 -16.86
C GLY A 109 -13.96 11.28 -17.90
N GLU A 110 -13.22 10.30 -18.39
CA GLU A 110 -13.70 9.31 -19.35
C GLU A 110 -14.88 8.49 -18.80
N VAL A 111 -14.81 8.04 -17.53
CA VAL A 111 -15.91 7.30 -16.89
C VAL A 111 -17.16 8.18 -16.74
N LEU A 112 -17.00 9.46 -16.42
CA LEU A 112 -18.12 10.41 -16.33
C LEU A 112 -18.74 10.65 -17.70
N GLU A 113 -17.94 10.77 -18.75
CA GLU A 113 -18.41 10.93 -20.12
C GLU A 113 -19.17 9.68 -20.61
N GLU A 114 -18.65 8.48 -20.32
CA GLU A 114 -19.34 7.21 -20.61
C GLU A 114 -20.68 7.11 -19.84
N ALA A 115 -20.70 7.50 -18.57
CA ALA A 115 -21.91 7.52 -17.76
C ALA A 115 -22.95 8.51 -18.31
N LEU A 116 -22.53 9.69 -18.76
CA LEU A 116 -23.42 10.67 -19.41
C LEU A 116 -23.99 10.13 -20.71
N ALA A 117 -23.17 9.48 -21.56
CA ALA A 117 -23.64 8.86 -22.79
C ALA A 117 -24.66 7.72 -22.53
N GLN A 118 -24.48 6.95 -21.44
CA GLN A 118 -25.45 5.94 -21.02
C GLN A 118 -26.77 6.56 -20.53
N VAL A 119 -26.72 7.69 -19.82
CA VAL A 119 -27.91 8.43 -19.41
C VAL A 119 -28.69 8.90 -20.63
N ASP A 120 -28.02 9.51 -21.62
CA ASP A 120 -28.66 9.96 -22.87
C ASP A 120 -29.36 8.79 -23.61
N LEU A 121 -28.71 7.62 -23.67
CA LEU A 121 -29.30 6.41 -24.26
C LEU A 121 -30.54 5.94 -23.49
N LEU A 122 -30.50 5.98 -22.16
CA LEU A 122 -31.63 5.58 -21.32
C LEU A 122 -32.79 6.57 -21.46
N GLU A 123 -32.52 7.88 -21.49
CA GLU A 123 -33.53 8.90 -21.74
C GLU A 123 -34.22 8.70 -23.10
N ALA A 124 -33.46 8.39 -24.15
CA ALA A 124 -34.01 8.08 -25.47
C ALA A 124 -34.91 6.83 -25.45
N ARG A 125 -34.52 5.79 -24.70
CA ARG A 125 -35.34 4.57 -24.53
C ARG A 125 -36.61 4.85 -23.74
N VAL A 126 -36.54 5.66 -22.69
CA VAL A 126 -37.73 6.07 -21.92
C VAL A 126 -38.69 6.84 -22.81
N ALA A 127 -38.21 7.81 -23.58
CA ALA A 127 -39.05 8.56 -24.53
C ALA A 127 -39.72 7.66 -25.57
N MET A 128 -38.99 6.64 -26.09
CA MET A 128 -39.55 5.65 -27.00
C MET A 128 -40.66 4.80 -26.33
N LEU A 129 -40.40 4.30 -25.12
CA LEU A 129 -41.38 3.51 -24.36
C LEU A 129 -42.62 4.33 -23.99
N GLU A 130 -42.44 5.60 -23.64
CA GLU A 130 -43.55 6.53 -23.39
C GLU A 130 -44.40 6.75 -24.65
N ALA A 131 -43.77 6.87 -25.82
CA ALA A 131 -44.47 6.98 -27.10
C ALA A 131 -45.24 5.69 -27.44
N GLU A 132 -44.66 4.51 -27.20
CA GLU A 132 -45.34 3.22 -27.36
C GLU A 132 -46.51 3.08 -26.39
N LEU A 133 -46.35 3.43 -25.12
CA LEU A 133 -47.44 3.44 -24.15
C LEU A 133 -48.56 4.41 -24.55
N ALA A 134 -48.22 5.60 -25.05
CA ALA A 134 -49.19 6.54 -25.58
C ALA A 134 -49.96 5.94 -26.76
N ARG A 135 -49.27 5.25 -27.67
CA ARG A 135 -49.89 4.54 -28.81
C ARG A 135 -50.82 3.41 -28.35
N LEU A 136 -50.38 2.58 -27.41
CA LEU A 136 -51.17 1.48 -26.86
C LEU A 136 -52.39 1.97 -26.06
N ARG A 137 -52.30 3.13 -25.42
CA ARG A 137 -53.43 3.77 -24.73
C ARG A 137 -54.47 4.34 -25.69
N VAL A 138 -54.07 4.75 -26.89
CA VAL A 138 -54.96 5.30 -27.92
C VAL A 138 -55.58 4.20 -28.81
N ALA A 139 -54.94 3.03 -28.94
CA ALA A 139 -55.47 1.90 -29.69
C ALA A 139 -56.54 1.12 -28.87
N PRO A 140 -57.77 0.91 -29.37
CA PRO A 140 -58.73 0.02 -28.72
C PRO A 140 -58.29 -1.45 -28.86
N PRO A 141 -58.72 -2.36 -27.97
CA PRO A 141 -58.22 -3.73 -27.95
C PRO A 141 -58.67 -4.49 -29.19
N ALA A 142 -57.74 -4.70 -30.12
CA ALA A 142 -57.89 -5.74 -31.12
C ALA A 142 -57.70 -7.09 -30.41
N ALA A 143 -58.81 -7.80 -30.21
CA ALA A 143 -58.77 -9.24 -30.05
C ALA A 143 -58.03 -9.83 -31.26
N THR A 144 -57.02 -10.67 -31.04
CA THR A 144 -57.05 -12.10 -31.38
C THR A 144 -55.66 -12.73 -31.18
N SER A 145 -55.71 -14.00 -30.78
CA SER A 145 -54.77 -15.08 -31.10
C SER A 145 -53.72 -15.46 -30.06
N LEU A 146 -54.15 -16.38 -29.21
CA LEU A 146 -53.35 -17.55 -28.84
C LEU A 146 -52.74 -18.19 -30.10
N ALA A 147 -51.42 -18.33 -30.11
CA ALA A 147 -50.65 -19.51 -30.55
C ALA A 147 -49.29 -19.08 -31.11
N GLN A 148 -48.22 -19.33 -30.37
CA GLN A 148 -47.09 -20.17 -30.80
C GLN A 148 -46.00 -20.17 -29.72
N ALA A 149 -45.71 -21.36 -29.19
CA ALA A 149 -44.41 -21.68 -28.62
C ALA A 149 -43.37 -21.74 -29.75
N PRO A 150 -42.13 -21.32 -29.47
CA PRO A 150 -41.03 -22.29 -29.42
C PRO A 150 -40.21 -22.11 -28.13
N GLU A 151 -39.81 -23.17 -27.41
CA GLU A 151 -38.74 -24.13 -27.72
C GLU A 151 -37.43 -23.74 -27.00
N THR A 152 -37.04 -24.61 -26.06
CA THR A 152 -35.68 -24.84 -25.51
C THR A 152 -34.94 -23.67 -24.85
N GLU A 153 -34.92 -23.70 -23.51
CA GLU A 153 -33.78 -23.22 -22.72
C GLU A 153 -32.56 -24.11 -22.99
N PRO A 154 -31.41 -23.57 -23.46
CA PRO A 154 -30.15 -24.27 -23.31
C PRO A 154 -29.63 -24.13 -21.89
N ALA A 155 -29.07 -25.22 -21.40
CA ALA A 155 -28.45 -25.39 -20.10
C ALA A 155 -27.57 -24.19 -19.67
N LYS A 156 -27.66 -23.84 -18.38
CA LYS A 156 -26.69 -23.00 -17.67
C LYS A 156 -25.27 -23.53 -17.92
N VAL A 157 -24.54 -22.88 -18.81
CA VAL A 157 -23.08 -22.88 -18.81
C VAL A 157 -22.66 -22.06 -17.57
N PRO A 158 -21.74 -22.55 -16.71
CA PRO A 158 -21.23 -21.75 -15.61
C PRO A 158 -20.59 -20.47 -16.16
N ALA A 159 -20.94 -19.34 -15.54
CA ALA A 159 -20.48 -18.03 -15.97
C ALA A 159 -18.94 -17.98 -16.05
N PRO A 160 -18.35 -17.35 -17.09
CA PRO A 160 -16.93 -17.04 -17.08
C PRO A 160 -16.65 -16.08 -15.92
N MET A 161 -15.65 -16.42 -15.10
CA MET A 161 -15.15 -15.58 -14.02
C MET A 161 -14.78 -14.19 -14.60
N HIS A 162 -15.43 -13.14 -14.09
CA HIS A 162 -14.90 -11.80 -14.19
C HIS A 162 -13.66 -11.72 -13.29
N LEU A 163 -12.47 -11.84 -13.86
CA LEU A 163 -11.26 -11.47 -13.16
C LEU A 163 -11.37 -9.98 -12.81
N ASN A 164 -11.44 -9.69 -11.51
CA ASN A 164 -11.50 -8.35 -10.95
C ASN A 164 -10.41 -7.46 -11.59
N PRO A 165 -10.69 -6.22 -12.03
CA PRO A 165 -9.76 -5.38 -12.78
C PRO A 165 -8.72 -4.76 -11.83
N ALA A 166 -7.85 -5.59 -11.27
CA ALA A 166 -6.67 -5.19 -10.51
C ALA A 166 -5.37 -5.39 -11.31
N TYR A 167 -5.49 -5.75 -12.60
CA TYR A 167 -4.39 -5.77 -13.55
C TYR A 167 -4.13 -4.36 -14.10
N GLY A 168 -3.49 -3.52 -13.29
CA GLY A 168 -2.82 -2.30 -13.74
C GLY A 168 -3.74 -1.23 -14.33
N LYS A 169 -3.83 -0.08 -13.65
CA LYS A 169 -4.45 1.16 -14.16
C LYS A 169 -3.77 1.76 -15.41
N VAL A 170 -3.07 0.98 -16.23
CA VAL A 170 -2.22 1.46 -17.35
C VAL A 170 -2.28 0.56 -18.60
N ARG A 171 -3.16 -0.45 -18.69
CA ARG A 171 -3.33 -1.16 -19.97
C ARG A 171 -4.77 -1.35 -20.35
N ASP A 172 -5.06 -1.02 -21.61
CA ASP A 172 -6.36 -0.95 -22.25
C ASP A 172 -7.25 -2.13 -21.86
N ARG A 173 -8.55 -1.88 -21.70
CA ARG A 173 -9.60 -2.88 -21.41
C ARG A 173 -9.55 -4.09 -22.35
N HIS A 174 -9.14 -3.85 -23.60
CA HIS A 174 -8.89 -4.87 -24.63
C HIS A 174 -7.76 -5.86 -24.28
N THR A 175 -6.73 -5.42 -23.56
CA THR A 175 -5.63 -6.27 -23.09
C THR A 175 -6.03 -7.16 -21.91
N ALA A 176 -6.98 -6.72 -21.08
CA ALA A 176 -7.49 -7.52 -19.96
C ALA A 176 -8.37 -8.68 -20.45
N GLU A 177 -9.26 -8.43 -21.40
CA GLU A 177 -10.10 -9.48 -22.00
C GLU A 177 -9.28 -10.53 -22.77
N ALA A 178 -8.17 -10.12 -23.40
CA ALA A 178 -7.22 -11.03 -24.05
C ALA A 178 -6.30 -11.78 -23.06
N ALA A 179 -6.15 -11.27 -21.83
CA ALA A 179 -5.27 -11.83 -20.81
C ALA A 179 -5.89 -13.03 -20.07
N ASP A 180 -7.20 -12.99 -19.82
CA ASP A 180 -7.94 -14.02 -19.09
C ASP A 180 -7.79 -15.43 -19.69
N PRO A 181 -7.92 -15.66 -21.02
CA PRO A 181 -7.70 -16.99 -21.60
C PRO A 181 -6.24 -17.43 -21.50
N VAL A 182 -5.28 -16.51 -21.59
CA VAL A 182 -3.85 -16.82 -21.44
C VAL A 182 -3.54 -17.27 -20.02
N TRP A 183 -4.12 -16.62 -19.00
CA TRP A 183 -3.93 -17.02 -17.61
C TRP A 183 -4.61 -18.35 -17.27
N ALA A 184 -5.76 -18.64 -17.88
CA ALA A 184 -6.37 -19.97 -17.77
C ALA A 184 -5.45 -21.06 -18.32
N ASP A 185 -4.85 -20.85 -19.50
CA ASP A 185 -3.87 -21.78 -20.08
C ASP A 185 -2.61 -21.92 -19.21
N VAL A 186 -2.11 -20.81 -18.66
CA VAL A 186 -0.96 -20.79 -17.73
C VAL A 186 -1.27 -21.60 -16.48
N ARG A 187 -2.46 -21.44 -15.90
CA ARG A 187 -2.90 -22.20 -14.73
C ARG A 187 -2.88 -23.69 -15.01
N VAL A 188 -3.51 -24.13 -16.11
CA VAL A 188 -3.54 -25.55 -16.50
C VAL A 188 -2.13 -26.10 -16.70
N ALA A 189 -1.24 -25.34 -17.36
CA ALA A 189 0.13 -25.77 -17.59
C ALA A 189 0.93 -25.87 -16.27
N VAL A 190 0.79 -24.90 -15.37
CA VAL A 190 1.44 -24.90 -14.07
C VAL A 190 0.94 -26.06 -13.21
N THR A 191 -0.38 -26.25 -13.11
CA THR A 191 -0.98 -27.37 -12.35
C THR A 191 -0.43 -28.70 -12.84
N ARG A 192 -0.42 -28.94 -14.16
CA ARG A 192 0.13 -30.17 -14.74
C ARG A 192 1.60 -30.38 -14.38
N VAL A 193 2.42 -29.34 -14.44
CA VAL A 193 3.85 -29.46 -14.08
C VAL A 193 4.03 -29.78 -12.60
N LEU A 194 3.26 -29.13 -11.73
CA LEU A 194 3.32 -29.36 -10.28
C LEU A 194 2.78 -30.74 -9.89
N GLU A 195 1.74 -31.25 -10.56
CA GLU A 195 1.24 -32.62 -10.37
C GLU A 195 2.28 -33.67 -10.78
N GLN A 196 3.01 -33.43 -11.87
CA GLN A 196 3.99 -34.38 -12.39
C GLN A 196 5.32 -34.39 -11.62
N ARG A 197 5.76 -33.22 -11.14
CA ARG A 197 7.11 -33.04 -10.58
C ARG A 197 7.12 -32.69 -9.09
N GLY A 198 5.96 -32.45 -8.49
CA GLY A 198 5.82 -32.05 -7.10
C GLY A 198 6.21 -30.58 -6.85
N PRO A 199 6.35 -30.18 -5.57
CA PRO A 199 6.60 -28.80 -5.19
C PRO A 199 7.91 -28.25 -5.74
N MET A 200 7.88 -27.09 -6.41
CA MET A 200 9.08 -26.53 -7.02
C MET A 200 9.17 -25.00 -6.94
N TRP A 201 10.41 -24.52 -7.10
CA TRP A 201 10.71 -23.10 -7.19
C TRP A 201 10.17 -22.49 -8.49
N VAL A 202 9.75 -21.23 -8.44
CA VAL A 202 9.18 -20.52 -9.60
C VAL A 202 10.11 -20.52 -10.81
N HIS A 203 11.42 -20.45 -10.60
CA HIS A 203 12.37 -20.48 -11.70
C HIS A 203 12.36 -21.83 -12.44
N ALA A 204 12.32 -22.94 -11.69
CA ALA A 204 12.21 -24.28 -12.27
C ALA A 204 10.84 -24.50 -12.93
N LEU A 205 9.79 -23.94 -12.35
CA LEU A 205 8.43 -23.97 -12.90
C LEU A 205 8.36 -23.22 -14.24
N HIS A 206 8.87 -22.00 -14.28
CA HIS A 206 8.94 -21.17 -15.50
C HIS A 206 9.73 -21.87 -16.63
N LEU A 207 10.87 -22.50 -16.31
CA LEU A 207 11.65 -23.27 -17.28
C LEU A 207 10.90 -24.51 -17.80
N SER A 208 9.98 -25.06 -17.00
CA SER A 208 9.17 -26.22 -17.36
C SER A 208 7.91 -25.87 -18.16
N LEU A 209 7.57 -24.59 -18.29
CA LEU A 209 6.43 -24.15 -19.08
C LEU A 209 6.72 -24.21 -20.59
N PRO A 210 5.73 -24.61 -21.43
CA PRO A 210 5.90 -24.63 -22.88
C PRO A 210 6.27 -23.27 -23.45
N ASP A 211 7.22 -23.22 -24.38
CA ASP A 211 7.65 -21.94 -24.99
C ASP A 211 6.53 -21.28 -25.79
N GLN A 212 5.65 -22.07 -26.41
CA GLN A 212 4.45 -21.58 -27.10
C GLN A 212 3.52 -20.76 -26.19
N LEU A 213 3.50 -21.07 -24.89
CA LEU A 213 2.70 -20.35 -23.89
C LEU A 213 3.36 -19.01 -23.55
N LYS A 214 4.70 -19.00 -23.43
CA LYS A 214 5.50 -17.78 -23.20
C LYS A 214 5.33 -16.81 -24.38
N ASP A 215 5.44 -17.31 -25.61
CA ASP A 215 5.27 -16.53 -26.83
C ASP A 215 3.85 -15.97 -26.97
N ARG A 216 2.84 -16.74 -26.53
CA ARG A 216 1.44 -16.31 -26.57
C ARG A 216 1.16 -15.23 -25.53
N ALA A 217 1.70 -15.38 -24.32
CA ALA A 217 1.57 -14.37 -23.29
C ALA A 217 2.31 -13.08 -23.66
N GLU A 218 3.50 -13.18 -24.26
CA GLU A 218 4.23 -12.02 -24.78
C GLU A 218 3.43 -11.28 -25.88
N ARG A 219 2.81 -12.01 -26.80
CA ARG A 219 1.90 -11.44 -27.83
C ARG A 219 0.65 -10.79 -27.25
N ALA A 220 0.16 -11.28 -26.10
CA ALA A 220 -0.92 -10.66 -25.34
C ALA A 220 -0.44 -9.47 -24.47
N GLY A 221 0.83 -9.06 -24.60
CA GLY A 221 1.43 -7.96 -23.84
C GLY A 221 1.82 -8.33 -22.42
N LEU A 222 1.79 -9.61 -22.06
CA LEU A 222 2.05 -10.15 -20.71
C LEU A 222 3.26 -11.07 -20.73
N PRO A 223 4.50 -10.53 -20.65
CA PRO A 223 5.67 -11.38 -20.63
C PRO A 223 5.66 -12.28 -19.38
N LEU A 224 5.60 -13.59 -19.59
CA LEU A 224 5.62 -14.62 -18.54
C LEU A 224 7.01 -14.74 -17.90
N THR A 225 7.55 -13.66 -17.34
CA THR A 225 8.82 -13.71 -16.61
C THR A 225 8.67 -14.49 -15.29
N PRO A 226 9.77 -15.02 -14.72
CA PRO A 226 9.72 -15.69 -13.41
C PRO A 226 9.11 -14.82 -12.30
N ALA A 227 9.34 -13.51 -12.32
CA ALA A 227 8.78 -12.58 -11.33
C ALA A 227 7.25 -12.44 -11.49
N TRP A 228 6.77 -12.35 -12.74
CA TRP A 228 5.34 -12.29 -13.06
C TRP A 228 4.62 -13.58 -12.70
N LEU A 229 5.22 -14.73 -13.01
CA LEU A 229 4.69 -16.04 -12.63
C LEU A 229 4.59 -16.18 -11.11
N ARG A 230 5.62 -15.75 -10.37
CA ARG A 230 5.59 -15.77 -8.90
C ARG A 230 4.44 -14.93 -8.36
N LEU A 231 4.32 -13.68 -8.81
CA LEU A 231 3.29 -12.77 -8.34
C LEU A 231 1.90 -13.35 -8.57
N HIS A 232 1.67 -13.95 -9.73
CA HIS A 232 0.37 -14.55 -10.06
C HIS A 232 0.07 -15.78 -9.20
N LEU A 233 1.05 -16.66 -8.97
CA LEU A 233 0.85 -17.85 -8.14
C LEU A 233 0.65 -17.52 -6.65
N ILE A 234 1.31 -16.48 -6.13
CA ILE A 234 1.06 -15.99 -4.77
C ILE A 234 -0.39 -15.53 -4.65
N ARG A 235 -0.89 -14.75 -5.62
CA ARG A 235 -2.29 -14.29 -5.61
C ARG A 235 -3.28 -15.44 -5.65
N LEU A 236 -3.03 -16.46 -6.46
CA LEU A 236 -3.88 -17.64 -6.51
C LEU A 236 -3.82 -18.44 -5.21
N ALA A 237 -2.64 -18.52 -4.58
CA ALA A 237 -2.52 -19.15 -3.27
C ALA A 237 -3.26 -18.37 -2.17
N ASP A 238 -3.18 -17.04 -2.19
CA ASP A 238 -3.89 -16.15 -1.26
C ASP A 238 -5.41 -16.22 -1.46
N ALA A 239 -5.88 -16.38 -2.70
CA ALA A 239 -7.29 -16.57 -3.04
C ALA A 239 -7.81 -18.01 -2.78
N GLY A 240 -6.95 -18.94 -2.36
CA GLY A 240 -7.33 -20.35 -2.16
C GLY A 240 -7.61 -21.10 -3.47
N ASP A 241 -7.18 -20.57 -4.62
CA ASP A 241 -7.47 -21.07 -5.96
C ASP A 241 -6.59 -22.27 -6.39
N GLY A 242 -6.37 -23.22 -5.46
CA GLY A 242 -5.75 -24.52 -5.77
C GLY A 242 -4.21 -24.54 -5.78
N PHE A 243 -3.55 -23.47 -5.30
CA PHE A 243 -2.09 -23.45 -5.11
C PHE A 243 -1.73 -23.11 -3.66
N ALA A 244 -0.55 -23.56 -3.22
CA ALA A 244 0.01 -23.20 -1.92
C ALA A 244 1.52 -22.93 -2.05
N GLU A 245 2.03 -21.91 -1.36
CA GLU A 245 3.47 -21.68 -1.19
C GLU A 245 3.93 -22.33 0.12
N VAL A 246 4.77 -23.37 0.01
CA VAL A 246 5.37 -24.08 1.15
C VAL A 246 6.88 -23.88 1.07
N GLU A 247 7.44 -23.17 2.04
CA GLU A 247 8.89 -22.90 2.15
C GLU A 247 9.51 -22.29 0.87
N GLY A 248 8.78 -21.43 0.17
CA GLY A 248 9.23 -20.79 -1.07
C GLY A 248 9.08 -21.64 -2.35
N ARG A 249 8.47 -22.82 -2.23
CA ARG A 249 8.09 -23.69 -3.36
C ARG A 249 6.59 -23.67 -3.55
N PHE A 250 6.15 -23.77 -4.80
CA PHE A 250 4.73 -23.84 -5.14
C PHE A 250 4.31 -25.29 -5.30
N ALA A 251 3.16 -25.63 -4.72
CA ALA A 251 2.51 -26.93 -4.84
C ALA A 251 1.03 -26.75 -5.23
N VAL A 252 0.43 -27.78 -5.82
CA VAL A 252 -1.02 -27.85 -5.96
C VAL A 252 -1.60 -28.06 -4.57
N ALA A 253 -2.51 -27.19 -4.14
CA ALA A 253 -3.21 -27.36 -2.89
C ALA A 253 -4.09 -28.62 -3.01
N ALA A 254 -3.99 -29.53 -2.04
CA ALA A 254 -4.94 -30.64 -1.96
C ALA A 254 -6.36 -30.05 -1.92
N PRO A 255 -7.36 -30.67 -2.60
CA PRO A 255 -8.74 -30.19 -2.51
C PRO A 255 -9.08 -30.14 -1.03
N ALA A 256 -9.37 -28.94 -0.54
CA ALA A 256 -9.83 -28.76 0.82
C ALA A 256 -11.10 -29.60 0.96
N GLU A 257 -11.00 -30.71 1.67
CA GLU A 257 -12.14 -31.29 2.38
C GLU A 257 -12.86 -30.10 3.02
N ALA A 258 -14.15 -29.97 2.69
CA ALA A 258 -15.00 -28.84 3.05
C ALA A 258 -14.57 -28.27 4.41
N ALA A 259 -14.18 -27.00 4.40
CA ALA A 259 -13.71 -26.32 5.59
C ALA A 259 -14.66 -26.68 6.75
N PRO A 260 -14.16 -27.29 7.84
CA PRO A 260 -14.97 -27.37 9.05
C PRO A 260 -15.34 -25.92 9.41
N ASP A 261 -16.59 -25.72 9.82
CA ASP A 261 -17.13 -24.45 10.33
C ASP A 261 -16.05 -23.63 11.04
N PRO A 262 -15.99 -22.29 10.87
CA PRO A 262 -14.90 -21.45 11.34
C PRO A 262 -14.66 -21.68 12.83
N THR A 263 -13.74 -22.59 13.14
CA THR A 263 -13.31 -22.81 14.51
C THR A 263 -12.59 -21.54 14.94
N PRO A 264 -12.93 -20.99 16.12
CA PRO A 264 -12.31 -19.77 16.61
C PRO A 264 -10.79 -19.91 16.57
N VAL A 265 -10.11 -18.97 15.91
CA VAL A 265 -8.65 -18.94 15.78
C VAL A 265 -8.06 -19.10 17.19
N ALA A 266 -7.38 -20.21 17.43
CA ALA A 266 -6.74 -20.47 18.71
C ALA A 266 -5.59 -19.49 18.90
N ILE A 267 -5.75 -18.52 19.79
CA ILE A 267 -4.73 -17.52 20.14
C ILE A 267 -4.34 -17.78 21.58
N GLY A 268 -3.16 -18.37 21.77
CA GLY A 268 -2.68 -18.81 23.07
C GLY A 268 -1.21 -19.15 23.07
N ALA A 269 -0.70 -19.57 24.23
CA ALA A 269 0.70 -19.95 24.43
C ALA A 269 1.15 -21.07 23.46
N ASP A 270 0.21 -21.90 23.01
CA ASP A 270 0.50 -23.10 22.21
C ASP A 270 0.22 -22.93 20.71
N ALA A 271 -0.22 -21.74 20.26
CA ALA A 271 -0.47 -21.45 18.86
C ALA A 271 0.80 -21.00 18.11
N PRO A 272 0.99 -21.37 16.83
CA PRO A 272 2.13 -20.96 16.02
C PRO A 272 2.22 -19.42 15.94
N PRO A 273 3.43 -18.84 15.98
CA PRO A 273 3.59 -17.40 16.04
C PRO A 273 3.12 -16.74 14.74
N LEU A 274 2.06 -15.93 14.83
CA LEU A 274 1.66 -15.04 13.74
C LEU A 274 2.71 -13.93 13.56
N SER A 275 2.77 -13.34 12.36
CA SER A 275 3.52 -12.08 12.21
C SER A 275 2.85 -10.97 13.05
N ALA A 276 3.64 -10.03 13.56
CA ALA A 276 3.12 -8.93 14.38
C ALA A 276 2.03 -8.14 13.64
N GLU A 277 2.20 -7.93 12.34
CA GLU A 277 1.23 -7.24 11.49
C GLU A 277 -0.10 -8.01 11.38
N ARG A 278 -0.03 -9.33 11.11
CA ARG A 278 -1.22 -10.19 11.00
C ARG A 278 -1.96 -10.30 12.33
N PHE A 279 -1.24 -10.42 13.44
CA PHE A 279 -1.83 -10.42 14.78
C PHE A 279 -2.62 -9.14 15.05
N TRP A 280 -2.02 -7.97 14.79
CA TRP A 280 -2.72 -6.70 15.02
C TRP A 280 -3.91 -6.47 14.08
N LYS A 281 -3.86 -6.99 12.86
CA LYS A 281 -5.00 -6.92 11.93
C LYS A 281 -6.19 -7.72 12.47
N LEU A 282 -5.95 -8.97 12.87
CA LEU A 282 -6.99 -9.84 13.44
C LEU A 282 -7.48 -9.35 14.80
N PHE A 283 -6.59 -8.83 15.66
CA PHE A 283 -6.95 -8.28 16.96
C PHE A 283 -7.95 -7.12 16.81
N VAL A 284 -7.72 -6.22 15.86
CA VAL A 284 -8.63 -5.08 15.63
C VAL A 284 -9.93 -5.53 14.97
N ALA A 285 -9.90 -6.57 14.12
CA ALA A 285 -11.11 -7.18 13.59
C ALA A 285 -11.99 -7.76 14.72
N GLU A 286 -11.39 -8.49 15.66
CA GLU A 286 -12.12 -9.02 16.83
C GLU A 286 -12.71 -7.90 17.71
N VAL A 287 -11.95 -6.82 17.93
CA VAL A 287 -12.47 -5.63 18.64
C VAL A 287 -13.65 -5.01 17.90
N HIS A 288 -13.57 -4.96 16.57
CA HIS A 288 -14.64 -4.42 15.74
C HIS A 288 -15.91 -5.29 15.82
N ASP A 289 -15.76 -6.61 15.78
CA ASP A 289 -16.86 -7.57 15.88
C ASP A 289 -17.54 -7.47 17.24
N LEU A 290 -16.76 -7.37 18.32
CA LEU A 290 -17.27 -7.14 19.67
C LEU A 290 -18.09 -5.85 19.77
N LEU A 291 -17.64 -4.78 19.10
CA LEU A 291 -18.35 -3.50 19.03
C LEU A 291 -19.62 -3.55 18.17
N LEU A 292 -19.66 -4.40 17.15
CA LEU A 292 -20.88 -4.65 16.38
C LEU A 292 -21.91 -5.43 17.21
N GLU A 293 -21.48 -6.48 17.92
CA GLU A 293 -22.37 -7.35 18.70
C GLU A 293 -22.92 -6.65 19.95
N ARG A 294 -22.07 -5.96 20.70
CA ARG A 294 -22.42 -5.36 22.00
C ARG A 294 -22.73 -3.87 21.93
N GLY A 295 -22.50 -3.25 20.77
CA GLY A 295 -22.67 -1.82 20.58
C GLY A 295 -21.53 -0.99 21.18
N PRO A 296 -21.78 0.30 21.48
CA PRO A 296 -20.73 1.22 21.91
C PRO A 296 -20.13 0.84 23.27
N LEU A 297 -18.83 0.53 23.33
CA LEU A 297 -18.11 0.14 24.55
C LEU A 297 -16.89 1.02 24.84
N THR A 298 -16.52 1.14 26.11
CA THR A 298 -15.27 1.77 26.52
C THR A 298 -14.07 0.84 26.28
N ALA A 299 -12.86 1.39 26.22
CA ALA A 299 -11.65 0.57 26.03
C ALA A 299 -11.40 -0.46 27.15
N GLU A 300 -11.97 -0.26 28.34
CA GLU A 300 -11.86 -1.20 29.46
C GLU A 300 -12.83 -2.38 29.26
N GLU A 301 -14.08 -2.08 28.87
CA GLU A 301 -15.10 -3.07 28.54
C GLU A 301 -14.73 -3.88 27.29
N ILE A 302 -14.10 -3.25 26.29
CA ILE A 302 -13.58 -3.96 25.11
C ILE A 302 -12.54 -5.00 25.53
N LEU A 303 -11.54 -4.60 26.34
CA LEU A 303 -10.49 -5.54 26.77
C LEU A 303 -11.03 -6.66 27.66
N ALA A 304 -12.05 -6.38 28.47
CA ALA A 304 -12.73 -7.38 29.29
C ALA A 304 -13.66 -8.30 28.49
N GLY A 305 -14.18 -7.82 27.35
CA GLY A 305 -15.10 -8.56 26.48
C GLY A 305 -14.43 -9.36 25.37
N LEU A 306 -13.13 -9.19 25.14
CA LEU A 306 -12.38 -9.97 24.16
C LEU A 306 -12.31 -11.46 24.56
N PRO A 307 -12.32 -12.39 23.59
CA PRO A 307 -12.14 -13.81 23.89
C PRO A 307 -10.84 -14.10 24.64
N GLU A 308 -10.87 -15.14 25.46
CA GLU A 308 -9.70 -15.57 26.25
C GLU A 308 -8.50 -15.83 25.33
N GLY A 309 -7.32 -15.39 25.78
CA GLY A 309 -6.07 -15.56 25.03
C GLY A 309 -5.66 -14.38 24.15
N TRP A 310 -6.57 -13.50 23.73
CA TRP A 310 -6.20 -12.30 22.94
C TRP A 310 -5.34 -11.31 23.72
N VAL A 311 -5.76 -10.98 24.94
CA VAL A 311 -5.02 -10.06 25.83
C VAL A 311 -3.66 -10.66 26.20
N ALA A 312 -3.61 -11.96 26.49
CA ALA A 312 -2.36 -12.68 26.75
C ALA A 312 -1.45 -12.72 25.51
N GLY A 313 -2.03 -12.93 24.32
CA GLY A 313 -1.33 -12.92 23.03
C GLY A 313 -0.64 -11.59 22.73
N THR A 314 -1.19 -10.46 23.21
CA THR A 314 -0.52 -9.15 23.05
C THR A 314 0.85 -9.10 23.73
N GLN A 315 1.10 -9.88 24.79
CA GLN A 315 2.38 -9.87 25.50
C GLN A 315 3.56 -10.29 24.61
N ARG A 316 3.32 -11.11 23.58
CA ARG A 316 4.35 -11.59 22.64
C ARG A 316 4.86 -10.52 21.69
N TYR A 317 4.05 -9.50 21.43
CA TYR A 317 4.39 -8.43 20.49
C TYR A 317 4.55 -7.12 21.24
N GLU A 318 3.46 -6.66 21.84
CA GLU A 318 3.43 -5.44 22.62
C GLU A 318 2.22 -5.42 23.56
N PRO A 319 2.43 -5.40 24.89
CA PRO A 319 1.35 -5.53 25.86
C PRO A 319 0.37 -4.38 25.73
N ILE A 320 -0.92 -4.72 25.56
CA ILE A 320 -1.97 -3.73 25.41
C ILE A 320 -2.51 -3.29 26.77
N LYS A 321 -2.65 -1.97 26.96
CA LYS A 321 -3.34 -1.34 28.10
C LYS A 321 -4.53 -0.53 27.57
N PRO A 322 -5.56 -0.22 28.38
CA PRO A 322 -6.72 0.56 27.93
C PRO A 322 -6.34 1.87 27.23
N GLY A 323 -5.36 2.61 27.78
CA GLY A 323 -4.87 3.85 27.15
C GLY A 323 -4.26 3.64 25.76
N ARG A 324 -3.59 2.52 25.55
CA ARG A 324 -2.97 2.16 24.27
C ARG A 324 -3.99 1.67 23.25
N LEU A 325 -4.99 0.91 23.71
CA LEU A 325 -6.11 0.54 22.86
C LEU A 325 -6.84 1.79 22.35
N ARG A 326 -7.12 2.77 23.23
CA ARG A 326 -7.71 4.07 22.83
C ARG A 326 -6.88 4.76 21.75
N GLN A 327 -5.56 4.81 21.92
CA GLN A 327 -4.66 5.42 20.93
C GLN A 327 -4.76 4.70 19.59
N LYS A 328 -4.69 3.36 19.58
CA LYS A 328 -4.80 2.56 18.35
C LYS A 328 -6.15 2.77 17.66
N LEU A 329 -7.27 2.76 18.39
CA LEU A 329 -8.60 3.00 17.81
C LEU A 329 -8.70 4.42 17.22
N ARG A 330 -8.24 5.45 17.93
CA ARG A 330 -8.21 6.83 17.42
C ARG A 330 -7.36 7.00 16.16
N GLU A 331 -6.23 6.31 16.09
CA GLU A 331 -5.40 6.31 14.90
C GLU A 331 -6.13 5.68 13.69
N ARG A 332 -6.90 4.60 13.92
CA ARG A 332 -7.74 3.99 12.87
C ARG A 332 -8.90 4.90 12.46
N ILE A 333 -9.54 5.59 13.40
CA ILE A 333 -10.55 6.61 13.10
C ILE A 333 -9.95 7.73 12.23
N ARG A 334 -8.76 8.22 12.59
CA ARG A 334 -8.02 9.22 11.78
C ARG A 334 -7.73 8.72 10.37
N ASN A 335 -7.46 7.42 10.22
CA ASN A 335 -7.23 6.76 8.94
C ASN A 335 -8.53 6.38 8.22
N LYS A 336 -9.68 6.98 8.58
CA LYS A 336 -11.00 6.77 7.97
C LYS A 336 -11.46 5.30 7.97
N ARG A 337 -11.06 4.53 8.99
CA ARG A 337 -11.58 3.18 9.21
C ARG A 337 -12.98 3.24 9.88
N PRO A 338 -13.82 2.20 9.76
CA PRO A 338 -15.23 2.21 10.17
C PRO A 338 -15.40 2.09 11.70
N LEU A 339 -14.80 3.03 12.42
CA LEU A 339 -14.88 3.20 13.85
C LEU A 339 -15.24 4.65 14.14
N GLU A 340 -15.97 4.88 15.22
CA GLU A 340 -16.31 6.22 15.68
C GLU A 340 -16.09 6.32 17.20
N GLU A 341 -15.59 7.47 17.66
CA GLU A 341 -15.51 7.78 19.09
C GLU A 341 -16.70 8.68 19.46
N ARG A 342 -17.53 8.19 20.38
CA ARG A 342 -18.71 8.89 20.91
C ARG A 342 -18.37 9.65 22.22
N PRO A 343 -19.23 10.59 22.65
CA PRO A 343 -19.08 11.26 23.94
C PRO A 343 -18.94 10.23 25.07
N GLY A 344 -18.00 10.48 25.99
CA GLY A 344 -17.72 9.54 27.09
C GLY A 344 -16.58 8.55 26.84
N LYS A 345 -15.76 8.73 25.78
CA LYS A 345 -14.64 7.84 25.41
C LYS A 345 -15.10 6.41 25.07
N VAL A 346 -16.29 6.34 24.47
CA VAL A 346 -16.94 5.12 24.02
C VAL A 346 -16.66 4.95 22.53
N PHE A 347 -16.33 3.74 22.08
CA PHE A 347 -16.08 3.45 20.67
C PHE A 347 -17.24 2.67 20.09
N ALA A 348 -17.62 2.97 18.85
CA ALA A 348 -18.65 2.26 18.12
C ALA A 348 -18.12 1.83 16.74
N ALA A 349 -18.55 0.66 16.27
CA ALA A 349 -18.35 0.24 14.89
C ALA A 349 -19.42 0.88 14.00
N THR A 350 -19.02 1.40 12.83
CA THR A 350 -19.91 2.16 11.93
C THR A 350 -20.03 1.57 10.52
N GLY A 351 -19.34 0.46 10.23
CA GLY A 351 -19.30 -0.13 8.90
C GLY A 351 -18.60 -1.49 8.87
N ARG A 352 -18.13 -1.91 7.69
CA ARG A 352 -17.52 -3.25 7.48
C ARG A 352 -16.02 -3.22 7.72
N TRP A 353 -15.50 -4.15 8.53
CA TRP A 353 -14.05 -4.28 8.76
C TRP A 353 -13.46 -5.50 8.01
N PRO A 354 -12.32 -5.36 7.31
CA PRO A 354 -11.67 -6.48 6.64
C PRO A 354 -11.19 -7.55 7.64
N GLY A 355 -11.70 -8.78 7.53
CA GLY A 355 -11.37 -9.90 8.42
C GLY A 355 -12.28 -10.02 9.66
N SER A 356 -13.45 -9.37 9.65
CA SER A 356 -14.54 -9.62 10.60
C SER A 356 -15.06 -11.05 10.47
N ARG A 357 -15.32 -11.74 11.59
CA ARG A 357 -15.96 -13.07 11.61
C ARG A 357 -17.44 -13.02 11.23
N THR A 358 -18.05 -11.84 11.30
CA THR A 358 -19.50 -11.66 11.12
C THR A 358 -19.92 -11.40 9.67
N LEU A 359 -18.97 -11.36 8.72
CA LEU A 359 -19.24 -11.05 7.32
C LEU A 359 -18.38 -11.95 6.43
N ASP A 360 -19.02 -12.64 5.47
CA ASP A 360 -18.44 -13.66 4.58
C ASP A 360 -17.10 -13.24 3.93
N GLU A 361 -16.21 -14.24 3.78
CA GLU A 361 -14.79 -14.11 3.41
C GLU A 361 -14.51 -13.67 1.96
N ASP A 362 -15.53 -13.39 1.14
CA ASP A 362 -15.37 -13.14 -0.30
C ASP A 362 -14.73 -11.79 -0.68
N GLU A 363 -14.39 -10.92 0.27
CA GLU A 363 -13.76 -9.60 -0.01
C GLU A 363 -12.51 -9.31 0.83
N ALA A 364 -11.84 -10.32 1.39
CA ALA A 364 -10.61 -10.16 2.17
C ALA A 364 -9.28 -10.43 1.42
N ALA A 365 -9.30 -10.45 0.08
CA ALA A 365 -8.13 -10.56 -0.79
C ALA A 365 -7.58 -9.20 -1.24
#